data_AF-A0A9P7N7L2-F1
#
_entry.id   AF-A0A9P7N7L2-F1
#
_cell.length_a   1.000
_cell.length_b   1.000
_cell.length_c   1.000
_cell.angle_alpha   90.00
_cell.angle_beta   90.00
_cell.angle_gamma   90.00
#
_symmetry.space_group_name_H-M   'P 1'
#
loop_
_entity.id
_entity.type
_entity.pdbx_description
1 polymer ?
#
loop_
_entity_poly.entity_id
_entity_poly.type
_entity_poly.pdbx_seq_one_letter_code
_entity_poly.pdbx_strand_id
1 'polypeptide(L)'
;MDDFVSESDSDYTSYWRDWFISSRGNEYFCEIDEEYLNDRFNLTGLNTEVQYYQYALDLVTDVFDLDCDDEMRETIEKSARHLYGLVHARYIVTTRGLGKM
;
A
#
# COMPACT_ATOMS: atom_id res chain seq x y z
N MET A 1 -18.87 14.01 34.75
CA MET A 1 -17.95 14.88 33.99
C MET A 1 -17.48 13.96 32.89
N ASP A 2 -18.25 13.94 31.80
CA ASP A 2 -18.01 13.08 30.65
C ASP A 2 -16.76 13.62 29.97
N ASP A 3 -15.63 12.96 30.22
CA ASP A 3 -14.41 13.18 29.45
C ASP A 3 -14.72 12.76 28.02
N PHE A 4 -14.95 13.77 27.19
CA PHE A 4 -15.00 13.68 25.74
C PHE A 4 -13.66 13.11 25.32
N VAL A 5 -13.60 11.79 25.13
CA VAL A 5 -12.53 11.15 24.36
C VAL A 5 -12.65 11.78 22.99
N SER A 6 -11.84 12.80 22.75
CA SER A 6 -11.52 13.27 21.42
C SER A 6 -10.90 12.05 20.73
N GLU A 7 -11.72 11.27 20.04
CA GLU A 7 -11.28 10.50 18.88
C GLU A 7 -10.66 11.53 17.95
N SER A 8 -9.35 11.75 18.14
CA SER A 8 -8.56 12.39 17.12
C SER A 8 -8.66 11.46 15.94
N ASP A 9 -9.54 11.84 15.02
CA ASP A 9 -9.56 11.50 13.60
C ASP A 9 -8.22 11.96 13.00
N SER A 10 -7.10 11.49 13.56
CA SER A 10 -5.79 11.56 12.93
C SER A 10 -5.75 10.45 11.90
N ASP A 11 -6.67 10.61 10.94
CA ASP A 11 -6.58 10.25 9.55
C ASP A 11 -5.16 9.80 9.18
N TYR A 12 -4.95 8.50 9.32
CA TYR A 12 -3.81 7.73 8.87
C TYR A 12 -3.77 7.78 7.34
N THR A 13 -3.50 8.95 6.76
CA THR A 13 -3.14 9.08 5.35
C THR A 13 -1.82 8.36 5.15
N SER A 14 -1.86 7.13 4.64
CA SER A 14 -0.65 6.40 4.29
C SER A 14 0.05 7.13 3.16
N TYR A 15 1.15 7.79 3.51
CA TYR A 15 1.85 8.74 2.67
C TYR A 15 2.21 8.13 1.32
N TRP A 16 2.72 6.89 1.29
CA TRP A 16 3.09 6.24 0.04
C TRP A 16 1.88 5.92 -0.85
N ARG A 17 0.79 5.39 -0.27
CA ARG A 17 -0.41 5.02 -1.03
C ARG A 17 -1.08 6.25 -1.64
N ASP A 18 -1.27 7.29 -0.83
CA ASP A 18 -1.89 8.55 -1.26
C ASP A 18 -1.07 9.25 -2.33
N TRP A 19 0.26 9.29 -2.15
CA TRP A 19 1.17 9.79 -3.17
C TRP A 19 1.09 8.98 -4.47
N PHE A 20 1.05 7.65 -4.37
CA PHE A 20 1.01 6.78 -5.54
C PHE A 20 -0.30 6.98 -6.33
N ILE A 21 -1.47 6.94 -5.68
CA ILE A 21 -2.75 7.10 -6.37
C ILE A 21 -2.96 8.52 -6.91
N SER A 22 -2.40 9.55 -6.26
CA SER A 22 -2.49 10.95 -6.74
C SER A 22 -1.47 11.27 -7.84
N SER A 23 -0.53 10.37 -8.12
CA SER A 23 0.45 10.56 -9.19
C SER A 23 -0.21 10.51 -10.56
N ARG A 24 0.22 11.40 -11.45
CA ARG A 24 -0.27 11.47 -12.84
C ARG A 24 -0.12 10.11 -13.53
N GLY A 25 -1.20 9.61 -14.14
CA GLY A 25 -1.26 8.31 -14.81
C GLY A 25 -1.82 7.17 -13.95
N ASN A 26 -2.09 7.43 -12.65
CA ASN A 26 -2.64 6.45 -11.72
C ASN A 26 -4.12 6.69 -11.38
N GLU A 27 -4.85 7.43 -12.22
CA GLU A 27 -6.23 7.84 -11.97
C GLU A 27 -7.24 6.67 -11.90
N TYR A 28 -6.84 5.47 -12.33
CA TYR A 28 -7.65 4.25 -12.25
C TYR A 28 -7.39 3.41 -11.00
N PHE A 29 -6.45 3.81 -10.15
CA PHE A 29 -6.22 3.15 -8.88
C PHE A 29 -7.17 3.70 -7.82
N CYS A 30 -7.84 2.79 -7.12
CA CYS A 30 -8.48 3.10 -5.85
C CYS A 30 -7.51 2.79 -4.71
N GLU A 31 -7.75 3.40 -3.55
CA GLU A 31 -6.97 3.11 -2.36
C GLU A 31 -7.32 1.71 -1.82
N ILE A 32 -6.30 0.86 -1.65
CA ILE A 32 -6.42 -0.45 -1.02
C ILE A 32 -6.46 -0.26 0.49
N ASP A 33 -7.43 -0.90 1.16
CA ASP A 33 -7.53 -0.86 2.61
C ASP A 33 -6.30 -1.45 3.29
N GLU A 34 -5.82 -0.79 4.34
CA GLU A 34 -4.63 -1.24 5.08
C GLU A 34 -4.80 -2.65 5.65
N GLU A 35 -5.99 -2.98 6.15
CA GLU A 35 -6.34 -4.33 6.62
C GLU A 35 -6.14 -5.39 5.53
N TYR A 36 -6.41 -5.06 4.27
CA TYR A 36 -6.26 -5.97 3.15
C TYR A 36 -4.78 -6.24 2.84
N LEU A 37 -3.93 -5.20 2.96
CA LEU A 37 -2.47 -5.30 2.82
C LEU A 37 -1.82 -6.04 4.00
N ASN A 38 -2.36 -5.91 5.20
CA ASN A 38 -1.84 -6.56 6.40
C ASN A 38 -2.22 -8.05 6.50
N ASP A 39 -3.26 -8.50 5.80
CA ASP A 39 -3.64 -9.91 5.72
C ASP A 39 -2.80 -10.67 4.69
N ARG A 40 -1.87 -11.49 5.20
CA ARG A 40 -0.96 -12.32 4.41
C ARG A 40 -1.67 -13.27 3.46
N PHE A 41 -2.90 -13.70 3.76
CA PHE A 41 -3.65 -14.57 2.86
C PHE A 41 -3.91 -13.89 1.51
N ASN A 42 -4.26 -12.60 1.52
CA ASN A 42 -4.51 -11.81 0.31
C ASN A 42 -3.26 -11.64 -0.56
N LEU A 43 -2.08 -11.71 0.05
CA LEU A 43 -0.78 -11.53 -0.60
C LEU A 43 -0.12 -12.85 -1.05
N THR A 44 -0.78 -13.99 -0.85
CA THR A 44 -0.22 -15.32 -1.14
C THR A 44 0.30 -15.40 -2.57
N GLY A 45 1.56 -15.86 -2.72
CA GLY A 45 2.24 -16.06 -4.00
C GLY A 45 2.84 -14.80 -4.63
N LEU A 46 2.56 -13.59 -4.13
CA LEU A 46 3.14 -12.37 -4.70
C LEU A 46 4.64 -12.24 -4.45
N ASN A 47 5.15 -12.91 -3.41
CA ASN A 47 6.56 -12.95 -3.07
C ASN A 47 7.45 -13.60 -4.14
N THR A 48 6.89 -14.40 -5.05
CA THR A 48 7.64 -14.98 -6.18
C THR A 48 7.64 -14.09 -7.42
N GLU A 49 6.69 -13.16 -7.51
CA GLU A 49 6.52 -12.25 -8.65
C GLU A 49 7.26 -10.92 -8.45
N VAL A 50 7.50 -10.53 -7.18
CA VAL A 50 8.06 -9.22 -6.83
C VAL A 50 9.47 -9.35 -6.25
N GLN A 51 10.44 -8.68 -6.88
CA GLN A 51 11.80 -8.55 -6.33
C GLN A 51 11.78 -7.68 -5.07
N TYR A 52 12.62 -7.97 -4.08
CA TYR A 52 12.62 -7.23 -2.81
C TYR A 52 11.25 -7.17 -2.14
N TYR A 53 10.43 -8.22 -2.27
CA TYR A 53 9.03 -8.25 -1.81
C TYR A 53 8.81 -7.67 -0.41
N GLN A 54 9.64 -8.06 0.58
CA GLN A 54 9.47 -7.56 1.95
C GLN A 54 9.68 -6.04 2.02
N TYR A 55 10.73 -5.52 1.41
CA TYR A 55 11.00 -4.08 1.36
C TYR A 55 9.96 -3.30 0.56
N ALA A 56 9.44 -3.90 -0.51
CA ALA A 56 8.33 -3.35 -1.27
C ALA A 56 7.06 -3.27 -0.41
N LEU A 57 6.75 -4.33 0.34
CA LEU A 57 5.63 -4.37 1.27
C LEU A 57 5.79 -3.32 2.37
N ASP A 58 6.96 -3.27 3.00
CA ASP A 58 7.28 -2.30 4.04
C ASP A 58 7.13 -0.86 3.53
N LEU A 59 7.45 -0.62 2.25
CA LEU A 59 7.30 0.70 1.64
C LEU A 59 5.83 1.07 1.40
N VAL A 60 4.99 0.14 0.90
CA VAL A 60 3.57 0.43 0.67
C VAL A 60 2.74 0.52 1.96
N THR A 61 3.28 0.00 3.07
CA THR A 61 2.68 0.10 4.41
C THR A 61 3.36 1.15 5.30
N ASP A 62 4.21 2.02 4.73
CA ASP A 62 4.91 3.12 5.43
C ASP A 62 5.77 2.68 6.64
N VAL A 63 6.26 1.44 6.67
CA VAL A 63 7.16 0.90 7.72
C VAL A 63 8.61 0.69 7.22
N PHE A 64 8.93 1.21 6.04
CA PHE A 64 10.26 1.09 5.45
C PHE A 64 11.29 2.00 6.15
N ASP A 65 12.34 1.40 6.71
CA ASP A 65 13.41 2.08 7.47
C ASP A 65 14.83 1.65 7.05
N LEU A 66 15.00 1.15 5.82
CA LEU A 66 16.31 0.75 5.33
C LEU A 66 17.08 1.96 4.78
N ASP A 67 18.22 2.26 5.41
CA ASP A 67 19.24 3.16 4.86
C ASP A 67 19.95 2.47 3.69
N CYS A 68 19.66 2.91 2.47
CA CYS A 68 20.20 2.36 1.23
C CYS A 68 20.55 3.48 0.26
N ASP A 69 21.41 3.18 -0.71
CA ASP A 69 21.75 4.14 -1.76
C ASP A 69 20.57 4.41 -2.70
N ASP A 70 20.68 5.49 -3.48
CA ASP A 70 19.61 5.96 -4.37
C ASP A 70 19.23 4.90 -5.42
N GLU A 71 20.19 4.09 -5.89
CA GLU A 71 19.95 3.06 -6.91
C GLU A 71 19.14 1.89 -6.37
N MET A 72 19.48 1.41 -5.16
CA MET A 72 18.71 0.40 -4.45
C MET A 72 17.32 0.92 -4.08
N ARG A 73 17.23 2.18 -3.63
CA ARG A 73 15.95 2.83 -3.31
C ARG A 73 15.03 2.88 -4.53
N GLU A 74 15.54 3.28 -5.69
CA GLU A 74 14.76 3.32 -6.95
C GLU A 74 14.28 1.92 -7.34
N THR A 75 15.10 0.90 -7.12
CA THR A 75 14.75 -0.50 -7.42
C THR A 75 13.61 -0.99 -6.51
N ILE A 76 13.68 -0.69 -5.21
CA ILE A 76 12.62 -1.02 -4.24
C ILE A 76 11.33 -0.28 -4.58
N GLU A 77 11.39 0.99 -4.98
CA GLU A 77 10.20 1.73 -5.42
C GLU A 77 9.53 1.10 -6.64
N LYS A 78 10.31 0.65 -7.64
CA LYS A 78 9.76 -0.07 -8.80
C LYS A 78 9.05 -1.35 -8.36
N SER A 79 9.65 -2.10 -7.43
CA SER A 79 9.01 -3.28 -6.84
C SER A 79 7.75 -2.95 -6.06
N ALA A 80 7.72 -1.85 -5.29
CA ALA A 80 6.55 -1.42 -4.53
C ALA A 80 5.38 -1.03 -5.44
N ARG A 81 5.63 -0.30 -6.53
CA ARG A 81 4.60 0.01 -7.55
C ARG A 81 4.06 -1.26 -8.20
N HIS A 82 4.94 -2.22 -8.52
CA HIS A 82 4.54 -3.50 -9.08
C HIS A 82 3.69 -4.30 -8.09
N LEU A 83 4.12 -4.40 -6.83
CA LEU A 83 3.39 -5.07 -5.76
C LEU A 83 2.00 -4.45 -5.58
N TYR A 84 1.93 -3.13 -5.41
CA TYR A 84 0.66 -2.43 -5.23
C TYR A 84 -0.30 -2.68 -6.40
N GLY A 85 0.21 -2.70 -7.64
CA GLY A 85 -0.59 -3.06 -8.81
C GLY A 85 -1.15 -4.48 -8.77
N LEU A 86 -0.34 -5.47 -8.38
CA LEU A 86 -0.80 -6.86 -8.25
C LEU A 86 -1.83 -7.04 -7.12
N VAL A 87 -1.63 -6.36 -5.98
CA VAL A 87 -2.59 -6.38 -4.88
C VAL A 87 -3.88 -5.66 -5.29
N HIS A 88 -3.78 -4.52 -5.98
CA HIS A 88 -4.92 -3.77 -6.50
C HIS A 88 -5.79 -4.64 -7.41
N ALA A 89 -5.17 -5.35 -8.35
CA ALA A 89 -5.87 -6.27 -9.25
C ALA A 89 -6.66 -7.38 -8.50
N ARG A 90 -6.17 -7.84 -7.34
CA ARG A 90 -6.91 -8.77 -6.46
C ARG A 90 -7.98 -8.05 -5.64
N TYR A 91 -7.69 -6.85 -5.16
CA TYR A 91 -8.56 -6.07 -4.30
C TYR A 91 -9.84 -5.64 -5.03
N ILE A 92 -9.73 -5.17 -6.27
CA ILE A 92 -10.87 -4.66 -7.05
C ILE A 92 -11.90 -5.71 -7.46
N VAL A 93 -11.64 -7.00 -7.24
CA VAL A 93 -12.64 -8.07 -7.45
C VAL A 93 -13.34 -8.49 -6.15
N THR A 94 -12.93 -7.93 -5.01
CA THR A 94 -13.63 -8.09 -3.73
C THR A 94 -14.83 -7.15 -3.64
N THR A 95 -15.77 -7.41 -2.73
CA THR A 95 -16.91 -6.50 -2.50
C THR A 95 -16.46 -5.11 -2.03
N ARG A 96 -15.41 -5.03 -1.19
CA ARG A 96 -14.85 -3.75 -0.71
C ARG A 96 -14.23 -2.96 -1.86
N GLY A 97 -13.35 -3.60 -2.64
CA GLY A 97 -12.68 -2.94 -3.76
C GLY A 97 -13.62 -2.54 -4.89
N LEU A 98 -14.58 -3.39 -5.25
CA LEU A 98 -15.62 -3.05 -6.23
C LEU A 98 -16.45 -1.84 -5.81
N GLY A 99 -16.68 -1.63 -4.51
CA GLY A 99 -17.40 -0.46 -4.00
C GLY A 99 -16.61 0.85 -4.13
N LYS A 100 -15.28 0.79 -4.34
CA LYS A 100 -14.40 1.95 -4.50
C LYS A 100 -14.05 2.26 -5.97
N MET A 101 -14.41 1.39 -6.90
CA MET A 101 -14.18 1.54 -8.35
C MET A 101 -15.39 2.16 -9.04
#